data_AF-A0A968HGJ6-F1
#
_entry.id   AF-A0A968HGJ6-F1
#
_cell.length_a   1.000
_cell.length_b   1.000
_cell.length_c   1.000
_cell.angle_alpha   90.00
_cell.angle_beta   90.00
_cell.angle_gamma   90.00
#
_symmetry.space_group_name_H-M   'P 1'
#
loop_
_entity.id
_entity.type
_entity.pdbx_description
1 polymer ?
#
loop_
_entity_poly.entity_id
_entity_poly.type
_entity_poly.pdbx_seq_one_letter_code
_entity_poly.pdbx_strand_id
1 'polypeptide(L)'
;MLTGLQAGTGSTAPRLSNDTRLGYEGDTDGEFILSDLNYRQLIGNRFAFVIGPRGVNAVNVFRGANRIESAGRGPLSAFAQRNPIINIGGSGGIGFDWQLNPRLSVQGVYSASLLGDTENGGIFGGEDGETATGIQLTAVPFDTLDVTFSYVNAYSPFGRLGTGIGDDQLTTLDAPLKTQAYGITVAWQPTSQFRLGGWGGYTHSVIPGRTGSVETFNWMAFANLSDIFITDDLLGVYVGQPPRISSSTLPVGQNIPDLLAGGLGEEGEQPGTTTHVELFYRFPIAENIVLTPGAIVLFEPGNTPDSDTIVIGALRMTFNF
;
A
#
# COMPACT_ATOMS: atom_id res chain seq x y z
N MET A 1 -2.58 -15.81 19.55
CA MET A 1 -3.76 -15.27 18.86
C MET A 1 -3.69 -13.75 18.97
N LEU A 2 -3.88 -13.03 17.86
CA LEU A 2 -3.94 -11.58 17.78
C LEU A 2 -5.38 -11.19 17.43
N THR A 3 -5.94 -10.29 18.23
CA THR A 3 -7.24 -9.67 17.99
C THR A 3 -7.05 -8.16 18.00
N GLY A 4 -7.49 -7.50 16.94
CA GLY A 4 -7.41 -6.05 16.76
C GLY A 4 -8.78 -5.46 16.50
N LEU A 5 -9.04 -4.30 17.08
CA LEU A 5 -10.25 -3.51 16.85
C LEU A 5 -9.86 -2.14 16.31
N GLN A 6 -10.69 -1.63 15.39
CA GLN A 6 -10.58 -0.29 14.85
C GLN A 6 -11.94 0.41 14.95
N ALA A 7 -11.93 1.70 15.25
CA ALA A 7 -13.10 2.57 15.13
C ALA A 7 -12.64 3.95 14.63
N GLY A 8 -13.48 4.62 13.86
CA GLY A 8 -13.24 5.98 13.40
C GLY A 8 -14.46 6.58 12.70
N THR A 9 -14.46 7.90 12.56
CA THR A 9 -15.48 8.69 11.86
C THR A 9 -14.86 9.64 10.84
N GLY A 10 -13.58 9.45 10.55
CA GLY A 10 -12.77 10.38 9.80
C GLY A 10 -12.36 9.78 8.47
N SER A 11 -12.79 10.43 7.39
CA SER A 11 -12.27 10.18 6.06
C SER A 11 -12.06 11.48 5.28
N THR A 12 -11.30 11.39 4.20
CA THR A 12 -11.17 12.45 3.19
C THR A 12 -12.31 12.43 2.18
N ALA A 13 -13.46 11.83 2.54
CA ALA A 13 -14.65 11.82 1.70
C ALA A 13 -15.39 13.17 1.71
N PRO A 14 -16.07 13.55 0.59
CA PRO A 14 -16.03 12.89 -0.71
C PRO A 14 -14.67 13.08 -1.39
N ARG A 15 -14.12 11.99 -1.95
CA ARG A 15 -12.83 12.02 -2.63
C ARG A 15 -13.03 12.25 -4.12
N LEU A 16 -12.34 13.25 -4.67
CA LEU A 16 -12.24 13.43 -6.12
C LEU A 16 -11.27 12.39 -6.75
N SER A 17 -10.21 12.03 -6.02
CA SER A 17 -9.23 11.00 -6.38
C SER A 17 -8.70 10.26 -5.14
N ASN A 18 -8.02 9.14 -5.32
CA ASN A 18 -7.39 8.38 -4.23
C ASN A 18 -6.06 9.00 -3.73
N ASP A 19 -5.62 10.14 -4.27
CA ASP A 19 -4.31 10.73 -3.98
C ASP A 19 -4.24 11.42 -2.62
N THR A 20 -5.40 11.78 -2.07
CA THR A 20 -5.51 12.57 -0.83
C THR A 20 -5.60 11.72 0.43
N ARG A 21 -5.53 10.37 0.30
CA ARG A 21 -5.76 9.45 1.41
C ARG A 21 -4.77 9.63 2.55
N LEU A 22 -5.27 9.86 3.76
CA LEU A 22 -4.49 9.78 4.98
C LEU A 22 -4.37 8.33 5.47
N GLY A 23 -3.25 8.04 6.11
CA GLY A 23 -2.86 6.69 6.52
C GLY A 23 -3.63 6.12 7.70
N TYR A 24 -4.44 6.94 8.37
CA TYR A 24 -5.18 6.64 9.60
C TYR A 24 -6.67 6.91 9.45
N GLU A 25 -7.16 7.05 8.22
CA GLU A 25 -8.59 7.12 7.98
C GLU A 25 -9.27 5.83 8.37
N GLY A 26 -10.44 5.97 8.98
CA GLY A 26 -11.31 4.89 9.36
C GLY A 26 -12.69 5.49 9.46
N ASP A 27 -13.57 5.08 8.55
CA ASP A 27 -14.95 5.51 8.52
C ASP A 27 -15.82 4.31 8.87
N THR A 28 -15.96 4.10 10.17
CA THR A 28 -16.73 3.00 10.75
C THR A 28 -17.99 3.53 11.41
N ASP A 29 -18.39 4.77 11.13
CA ASP A 29 -19.46 5.49 11.81
C ASP A 29 -19.32 5.47 13.35
N GLY A 30 -18.07 5.40 13.83
CA GLY A 30 -17.75 5.29 15.26
C GLY A 30 -17.99 3.91 15.86
N GLU A 31 -18.37 2.91 15.06
CA GLU A 31 -18.54 1.54 15.50
C GLU A 31 -17.20 0.80 15.55
N PHE A 32 -17.07 -0.12 16.51
CA PHE A 32 -15.90 -1.00 16.58
C PHE A 32 -16.03 -2.12 15.55
N ILE A 33 -15.07 -2.18 14.63
CA ILE A 33 -14.92 -3.28 13.69
C ILE A 33 -13.69 -4.12 14.04
N LEU A 34 -13.75 -5.39 13.63
CA LEU A 34 -12.63 -6.31 13.73
C LEU A 34 -11.58 -5.96 12.64
N SER A 35 -10.40 -5.49 13.07
CA SER A 35 -9.27 -5.24 12.16
C SER A 35 -8.43 -6.49 11.95
N ASP A 36 -8.26 -7.28 13.01
CA ASP A 36 -7.40 -8.45 13.04
C ASP A 36 -8.04 -9.59 13.84
N LEU A 37 -7.97 -10.78 13.28
CA LEU A 37 -8.31 -12.03 13.95
C LEU A 37 -7.45 -13.12 13.31
N ASN A 38 -6.29 -13.35 13.89
CA ASN A 38 -5.33 -14.30 13.34
C ASN A 38 -4.53 -15.02 14.44
N TYR A 39 -4.12 -16.24 14.11
CA TYR A 39 -3.19 -17.04 14.89
C TYR A 39 -1.81 -16.92 14.27
N ARG A 40 -0.80 -16.63 15.11
CA ARG A 40 0.60 -16.54 14.73
C ARG A 40 1.40 -17.47 15.63
N GLN A 41 2.32 -18.20 15.04
CA GLN A 41 3.18 -19.12 15.79
C GLN A 41 4.57 -19.14 15.19
N LEU A 42 5.57 -18.98 16.06
CA LEU A 42 6.97 -19.24 15.74
C LEU A 42 7.26 -20.73 15.97
N ILE A 43 7.82 -21.39 14.94
CA ILE A 43 8.30 -22.76 14.99
C ILE A 43 9.84 -22.71 15.00
N GLY A 44 10.42 -23.22 16.09
CA GLY A 44 11.84 -23.05 16.35
C GLY A 44 12.18 -21.56 16.49
N ASN A 45 13.23 -21.11 15.80
CA ASN A 45 13.76 -19.74 15.94
C ASN A 45 13.76 -18.94 14.63
N ARG A 46 13.23 -19.50 13.54
CA ARG A 46 13.44 -18.95 12.18
C ARG A 46 12.22 -18.98 11.27
N PHE A 47 11.19 -19.75 11.61
CA PHE A 47 10.00 -19.89 10.77
C PHE A 47 8.77 -19.50 11.58
N ALA A 48 8.04 -18.49 11.12
CA ALA A 48 6.75 -18.11 11.66
C ALA A 48 5.67 -18.35 10.61
N PHE A 49 4.49 -18.77 11.05
CA PHE A 49 3.30 -18.78 10.21
C PHE A 49 2.20 -17.94 10.83
N VAL A 50 1.31 -17.46 9.98
CA VAL A 50 0.09 -16.77 10.35
C VAL A 50 -1.09 -17.34 9.56
N ILE A 51 -2.21 -17.51 10.23
CA ILE A 51 -3.47 -17.93 9.61
C ILE A 51 -4.62 -17.22 10.29
N GLY A 52 -5.62 -16.77 9.54
CA GLY A 52 -6.80 -16.19 10.15
C GLY A 52 -7.76 -15.53 9.18
N PRO A 53 -9.01 -15.32 9.62
CA PRO A 53 -10.04 -14.69 8.82
C PRO A 53 -9.84 -13.19 8.58
N ARG A 54 -9.01 -12.51 9.37
CA ARG A 54 -8.80 -11.06 9.28
C ARG A 54 -7.37 -10.68 9.69
N GLY A 55 -6.79 -9.70 9.02
CA GLY A 55 -5.43 -9.23 9.25
C GLY A 55 -4.33 -10.10 8.64
N VAL A 56 -4.65 -10.92 7.63
CA VAL A 56 -3.66 -11.74 6.89
C VAL A 56 -3.61 -11.32 5.42
N ASN A 57 -2.59 -10.54 5.09
CA ASN A 57 -2.32 -9.97 3.77
C ASN A 57 -0.82 -9.65 3.63
N ALA A 58 -0.37 -9.21 2.45
CA ALA A 58 1.03 -8.90 2.21
C ALA A 58 1.57 -7.83 3.19
N VAL A 59 0.80 -6.77 3.44
CA VAL A 59 1.13 -5.74 4.45
C VAL A 59 1.50 -6.31 5.83
N ASN A 60 0.77 -7.30 6.32
CA ASN A 60 0.92 -7.85 7.67
C ASN A 60 1.86 -9.07 7.78
N VAL A 61 2.24 -9.65 6.64
CA VAL A 61 3.11 -10.84 6.55
C VAL A 61 4.52 -10.46 6.11
N PHE A 62 4.65 -9.52 5.19
CA PHE A 62 5.93 -9.11 4.65
C PHE A 62 6.74 -8.27 5.62
N ARG A 63 8.06 -8.42 5.60
CA ARG A 63 8.97 -7.56 6.38
C ARG A 63 9.17 -6.26 5.62
N GLY A 64 8.61 -5.15 6.07
CA GLY A 64 8.88 -3.84 5.45
C GLY A 64 10.37 -3.50 5.50
N ALA A 65 10.94 -3.03 4.38
CA ALA A 65 12.32 -2.53 4.34
C ALA A 65 12.44 -1.15 4.99
N ASN A 66 11.37 -0.35 4.99
CA ASN A 66 11.28 0.82 5.83
C ASN A 66 10.58 0.45 7.15
N ARG A 67 11.13 0.91 8.28
CA ARG A 67 10.59 0.65 9.62
C ARG A 67 9.57 1.72 10.06
N ILE A 68 9.37 2.73 9.21
CA ILE A 68 8.54 3.91 9.44
C ILE A 68 7.41 3.89 8.40
N GLU A 69 6.51 2.91 8.51
CA GLU A 69 5.42 2.66 7.52
C GLU A 69 4.03 2.61 8.18
N SER A 70 3.91 2.90 9.48
CA SER A 70 2.66 2.69 10.22
C SER A 70 1.76 3.92 10.25
N ALA A 71 0.44 3.69 10.32
CA ALA A 71 -0.58 4.73 10.47
C ALA A 71 -0.36 5.67 11.67
N GLY A 72 0.21 5.15 12.77
CA GLY A 72 0.41 5.90 14.01
C GLY A 72 1.79 6.54 14.18
N ARG A 73 2.83 6.06 13.49
CA ARG A 73 4.22 6.53 13.69
C ARG A 73 5.00 6.85 12.41
N GLY A 74 4.43 6.55 11.24
CA GLY A 74 5.00 6.81 9.93
C GLY A 74 4.43 8.06 9.27
N PRO A 75 4.49 8.14 7.93
CA PRO A 75 3.90 9.23 7.16
C PRO A 75 2.41 9.45 7.47
N LEU A 76 1.94 10.66 7.17
CA LEU A 76 0.57 11.10 7.30
C LEU A 76 -0.30 10.52 6.18
N SER A 77 0.20 10.47 4.94
CA SER A 77 -0.54 9.87 3.82
C SER A 77 -0.48 8.35 3.84
N ALA A 78 -1.51 7.71 3.29
CA ALA A 78 -1.48 6.25 3.08
C ALA A 78 -0.50 5.86 1.97
N PHE A 79 -0.32 6.72 0.97
CA PHE A 79 0.60 6.50 -0.14
C PHE A 79 2.06 6.41 0.33
N ALA A 80 2.51 7.34 1.17
CA ALA A 80 3.91 7.39 1.57
C ALA A 80 4.34 6.28 2.53
N GLN A 81 3.39 5.55 3.13
CA GLN A 81 3.71 4.48 4.08
C GLN A 81 4.53 3.37 3.44
N ARG A 82 4.17 2.91 2.23
CA ARG A 82 4.77 1.73 1.60
C ARG A 82 4.41 1.68 0.13
N ASN A 83 5.07 0.80 -0.62
CA ASN A 83 4.70 0.54 -2.01
C ASN A 83 3.25 0.02 -2.12
N PRO A 84 2.32 0.71 -2.81
CA PRO A 84 0.91 0.32 -2.87
C PRO A 84 0.66 -1.10 -3.39
N ILE A 85 1.55 -1.69 -4.18
CA ILE A 85 1.34 -3.04 -4.72
C ILE A 85 1.17 -4.13 -3.65
N ILE A 86 1.73 -3.93 -2.44
CA ILE A 86 1.57 -4.89 -1.35
C ILE A 86 0.24 -4.73 -0.60
N ASN A 87 -0.56 -3.73 -0.95
CA ASN A 87 -1.94 -3.58 -0.47
C ASN A 87 -2.94 -4.39 -1.33
N ILE A 88 -2.52 -4.90 -2.50
CA ILE A 88 -3.37 -5.70 -3.38
C ILE A 88 -3.76 -7.01 -2.69
N GLY A 89 -5.06 -7.31 -2.67
CA GLY A 89 -5.60 -8.58 -2.22
C GLY A 89 -6.63 -8.46 -1.10
N GLY A 90 -6.84 -9.59 -0.41
CA GLY A 90 -7.85 -9.72 0.62
C GLY A 90 -7.37 -9.38 2.02
N SER A 91 -8.22 -9.62 3.02
CA SER A 91 -7.91 -9.34 4.43
C SER A 91 -7.70 -10.59 5.29
N GLY A 92 -7.91 -11.79 4.76
CA GLY A 92 -7.67 -13.03 5.50
C GLY A 92 -7.06 -14.12 4.64
N GLY A 93 -6.45 -15.12 5.27
CA GLY A 93 -5.79 -16.23 4.59
C GLY A 93 -4.67 -16.85 5.42
N ILE A 94 -3.58 -17.23 4.76
CA ILE A 94 -2.40 -17.87 5.35
C ILE A 94 -1.13 -17.19 4.87
N GLY A 95 -0.15 -17.04 5.74
CA GLY A 95 1.17 -16.54 5.38
C GLY A 95 2.27 -17.16 6.22
N PHE A 96 3.51 -16.97 5.78
CA PHE A 96 4.70 -17.37 6.50
C PHE A 96 5.79 -16.32 6.38
N ASP A 97 6.69 -16.33 7.36
CA ASP A 97 7.93 -15.59 7.39
C ASP A 97 9.07 -16.53 7.78
N TRP A 98 10.03 -16.71 6.86
CA TRP A 98 11.15 -17.60 7.04
C TRP A 98 12.47 -16.84 6.96
N GLN A 99 13.16 -16.74 8.10
CA GLN A 99 14.54 -16.26 8.17
C GLN A 99 15.51 -17.38 7.77
N LEU A 100 15.93 -17.41 6.51
CA LEU A 100 16.89 -18.38 5.99
C LEU A 100 18.24 -18.27 6.72
N ASN A 101 18.71 -17.04 6.90
CA ASN A 101 19.92 -16.70 7.66
C ASN A 101 19.79 -15.24 8.19
N PRO A 102 20.76 -14.72 8.97
CA PRO A 102 20.66 -13.36 9.54
C PRO A 102 20.49 -12.24 8.50
N ARG A 103 20.89 -12.45 7.24
CA ARG A 103 20.88 -11.45 6.16
C ARG A 103 19.86 -11.74 5.06
N LEU A 104 19.11 -12.83 5.14
CA LEU A 104 18.18 -13.24 4.10
C LEU A 104 16.92 -13.85 4.70
N SER A 105 15.77 -13.36 4.25
CA SER A 105 14.47 -13.91 4.62
C SER A 105 13.51 -13.93 3.44
N VAL A 106 12.59 -14.89 3.48
CA VAL A 106 11.53 -15.07 2.49
C VAL A 106 10.20 -15.05 3.22
N GLN A 107 9.27 -14.25 2.72
CA GLN A 107 7.90 -14.20 3.19
C GLN A 107 6.97 -14.62 2.06
N GLY A 108 5.85 -15.26 2.42
CA GLY A 108 4.83 -15.63 1.45
C GLY A 108 3.45 -15.50 2.07
N VAL A 109 2.47 -15.12 1.26
CA VAL A 109 1.09 -14.94 1.71
C VAL A 109 0.12 -15.36 0.62
N TYR A 110 -0.99 -15.94 1.03
CA TYR A 110 -2.20 -16.04 0.26
C TYR A 110 -3.31 -15.32 1.04
N SER A 111 -4.03 -14.43 0.38
CA SER A 111 -5.12 -13.66 0.97
C SER A 111 -6.35 -13.66 0.07
N ALA A 112 -7.53 -13.64 0.68
CA ALA A 112 -8.82 -13.62 0.02
C ALA A 112 -9.79 -12.67 0.77
N SER A 113 -10.76 -12.14 0.04
CA SER A 113 -11.79 -11.22 0.58
C SER A 113 -13.02 -11.95 1.12
N LEU A 114 -13.35 -13.15 0.60
CA LEU A 114 -14.55 -13.91 0.95
C LEU A 114 -14.23 -15.28 1.57
N LEU A 115 -13.44 -15.33 2.64
CA LEU A 115 -12.96 -16.59 3.23
C LEU A 115 -14.04 -17.60 3.67
N GLY A 116 -15.25 -17.12 4.01
CA GLY A 116 -16.36 -17.98 4.43
C GLY A 116 -17.05 -18.69 3.27
N ASP A 117 -16.77 -18.30 2.03
CA ASP A 117 -17.32 -18.91 0.81
C ASP A 117 -16.23 -19.77 0.14
N THR A 118 -16.26 -21.08 0.39
CA THR A 118 -15.26 -22.02 -0.12
C THR A 118 -15.35 -22.25 -1.63
N GLU A 119 -16.43 -21.81 -2.28
CA GLU A 119 -16.69 -22.04 -3.70
C GLU A 119 -16.46 -20.77 -4.54
N ASN A 120 -16.66 -19.58 -3.96
CA ASN A 120 -16.71 -18.32 -4.72
C ASN A 120 -15.79 -17.20 -4.19
N GLY A 121 -14.50 -17.49 -3.95
CA GLY A 121 -13.51 -16.45 -3.60
C GLY A 121 -12.96 -16.54 -2.18
N GLY A 122 -13.04 -17.72 -1.56
CA GLY A 122 -12.45 -18.03 -0.27
C GLY A 122 -11.02 -18.57 -0.35
N ILE A 123 -10.62 -19.37 0.64
CA ILE A 123 -9.23 -19.85 0.78
C ILE A 123 -8.74 -20.73 -0.39
N PHE A 124 -9.66 -21.29 -1.17
CA PHE A 124 -9.35 -22.12 -2.34
C PHE A 124 -9.43 -21.37 -3.67
N GLY A 125 -9.69 -20.06 -3.64
CA GLY A 125 -9.90 -19.22 -4.82
C GLY A 125 -11.37 -19.07 -5.21
N GLY A 126 -11.59 -18.49 -6.39
CA GLY A 126 -12.91 -18.27 -6.99
C GLY A 126 -12.94 -17.00 -7.82
N GLU A 127 -14.08 -16.75 -8.48
CA GLU A 127 -14.25 -15.62 -9.40
C GLU A 127 -15.04 -14.44 -8.78
N ASP A 128 -15.69 -14.62 -7.64
CA ASP A 128 -16.54 -13.56 -7.04
C ASP A 128 -15.83 -12.74 -5.96
N GLY A 129 -14.62 -13.15 -5.54
CA GLY A 129 -13.84 -12.49 -4.51
C GLY A 129 -12.44 -12.09 -4.99
N GLU A 130 -11.92 -11.01 -4.42
CA GLU A 130 -10.52 -10.61 -4.58
C GLU A 130 -9.61 -11.63 -3.90
N THR A 131 -8.60 -12.11 -4.62
CA THR A 131 -7.57 -13.03 -4.11
C THR A 131 -6.19 -12.55 -4.51
N ALA A 132 -5.19 -12.80 -3.66
CA ALA A 132 -3.80 -12.48 -3.97
C ALA A 132 -2.83 -13.48 -3.34
N THR A 133 -1.87 -13.93 -4.14
CA THR A 133 -0.68 -14.66 -3.69
C THR A 133 0.52 -13.74 -3.80
N GLY A 134 1.21 -13.52 -2.69
CA GLY A 134 2.40 -12.69 -2.63
C GLY A 134 3.62 -13.48 -2.18
N ILE A 135 4.79 -13.13 -2.72
CA ILE A 135 6.09 -13.54 -2.19
C ILE A 135 7.00 -12.33 -2.06
N GLN A 136 7.81 -12.30 -1.01
CA GLN A 136 8.81 -11.27 -0.78
C GLN A 136 10.15 -11.89 -0.41
N LEU A 137 11.20 -11.39 -1.04
CA LEU A 137 12.59 -11.66 -0.68
C LEU A 137 13.18 -10.41 -0.05
N THR A 138 13.67 -10.54 1.19
CA THR A 138 14.32 -9.45 1.91
C THR A 138 15.78 -9.82 2.15
N ALA A 139 16.70 -9.01 1.64
CA ALA A 139 18.13 -9.15 1.79
C ALA A 139 18.71 -7.96 2.56
N VAL A 140 19.68 -8.23 3.43
CA VAL A 140 20.43 -7.24 4.21
C VAL A 140 21.92 -7.41 3.88
N PRO A 141 22.40 -6.92 2.72
CA PRO A 141 23.78 -7.14 2.29
C PRO A 141 24.80 -6.57 3.27
N PHE A 142 24.46 -5.43 3.87
CA PHE A 142 25.21 -4.73 4.91
C PHE A 142 24.26 -4.36 6.04
N ASP A 143 24.77 -4.20 7.27
CA ASP A 143 23.94 -3.84 8.42
C ASP A 143 23.23 -2.47 8.26
N THR A 144 23.68 -1.67 7.29
CA THR A 144 23.13 -0.37 6.93
C THR A 144 22.25 -0.38 5.69
N LEU A 145 22.05 -1.52 5.01
CA LEU A 145 21.32 -1.58 3.74
C LEU A 145 20.30 -2.72 3.73
N ASP A 146 19.03 -2.36 3.63
CA ASP A 146 17.91 -3.27 3.41
C ASP A 146 17.47 -3.20 1.94
N VAL A 147 17.34 -4.35 1.28
CA VAL A 147 16.82 -4.47 -0.09
C VAL A 147 15.73 -5.52 -0.11
N THR A 148 14.59 -5.17 -0.68
CA THR A 148 13.41 -6.04 -0.73
C THR A 148 12.84 -6.10 -2.13
N PHE A 149 12.51 -7.31 -2.58
CA PHE A 149 11.79 -7.56 -3.81
C PHE A 149 10.48 -8.24 -3.49
N SER A 150 9.38 -7.73 -4.04
CA SER A 150 8.03 -8.24 -3.79
C SER A 150 7.37 -8.56 -5.12
N TYR A 151 6.65 -9.67 -5.16
CA TYR A 151 5.80 -10.05 -6.27
C TYR A 151 4.42 -10.43 -5.74
N VAL A 152 3.38 -9.93 -6.39
CA VAL A 152 1.98 -10.25 -6.08
C VAL A 152 1.27 -10.68 -7.36
N ASN A 153 0.63 -11.85 -7.33
CA ASN A 153 -0.30 -12.29 -8.35
C ASN A 153 -1.71 -12.23 -7.77
N ALA A 154 -2.57 -11.44 -8.37
CA ALA A 154 -3.89 -11.15 -7.84
C ALA A 154 -5.00 -11.29 -8.89
N TYR A 155 -6.20 -11.51 -8.38
CA TYR A 155 -7.44 -11.52 -9.13
C TYR A 155 -8.44 -10.58 -8.44
N SER A 156 -9.12 -9.74 -9.22
CA SER A 156 -10.23 -8.92 -8.76
C SER A 156 -11.39 -9.00 -9.77
N PRO A 157 -12.64 -9.28 -9.34
CA PRO A 157 -13.79 -9.25 -10.23
C PRO A 157 -14.26 -7.82 -10.57
N PHE A 158 -13.70 -6.80 -9.91
CA PHE A 158 -14.21 -5.43 -9.94
C PHE A 158 -13.36 -4.47 -10.78
N GLY A 159 -12.47 -4.99 -11.63
CA GLY A 159 -11.67 -4.17 -12.56
C GLY A 159 -10.63 -3.26 -11.88
N ARG A 160 -10.23 -3.58 -10.64
CA ARG A 160 -9.38 -2.72 -9.80
C ARG A 160 -8.15 -3.45 -9.25
N LEU A 161 -7.17 -2.66 -8.81
CA LEU A 161 -6.02 -3.14 -8.04
C LEU A 161 -6.37 -3.40 -6.57
N GLY A 162 -7.28 -2.61 -5.98
CA GLY A 162 -7.64 -2.70 -4.56
C GLY A 162 -6.59 -2.15 -3.60
N THR A 163 -5.68 -1.30 -4.09
CA THR A 163 -4.70 -0.57 -3.29
C THR A 163 -5.31 0.63 -2.55
N GLY A 164 -6.37 1.22 -3.12
CA GLY A 164 -7.01 2.44 -2.64
C GLY A 164 -6.09 3.67 -2.64
N ILE A 165 -5.14 3.73 -3.59
CA ILE A 165 -4.16 4.82 -3.79
C ILE A 165 -3.99 5.05 -5.30
N GLY A 166 -3.98 6.31 -5.75
CA GLY A 166 -3.87 6.64 -7.18
C GLY A 166 -4.93 5.99 -8.06
N ASP A 167 -4.51 5.58 -9.25
CA ASP A 167 -5.31 4.77 -10.19
C ASP A 167 -5.53 3.37 -9.62
N ASP A 168 -6.61 3.23 -8.86
CA ASP A 168 -7.04 1.96 -8.30
C ASP A 168 -7.97 1.21 -9.26
N GLN A 169 -8.86 1.92 -9.94
CA GLN A 169 -9.76 1.38 -10.95
C GLN A 169 -9.07 1.39 -12.31
N LEU A 170 -8.87 0.21 -12.90
CA LEU A 170 -8.10 0.05 -14.15
C LEU A 170 -8.99 -0.17 -15.38
N THR A 171 -10.24 -0.58 -15.18
CA THR A 171 -11.24 -0.79 -16.23
C THR A 171 -12.66 -0.66 -15.66
N THR A 172 -13.71 -1.05 -16.38
CA THR A 172 -15.11 -0.93 -15.92
C THR A 172 -15.40 -1.78 -14.66
N LEU A 173 -16.37 -1.34 -13.85
CA LEU A 173 -16.62 -1.83 -12.47
C LEU A 173 -17.00 -3.32 -12.31
N ASP A 174 -17.23 -4.05 -13.41
CA ASP A 174 -17.62 -5.46 -13.42
C ASP A 174 -16.73 -6.32 -14.35
N ALA A 175 -15.52 -5.85 -14.64
CA ALA A 175 -14.58 -6.58 -15.48
C ALA A 175 -13.57 -7.36 -14.61
N PRO A 176 -13.47 -8.69 -14.75
CA PRO A 176 -12.47 -9.45 -14.02
C PRO A 176 -11.07 -9.07 -14.49
N LEU A 177 -10.15 -8.93 -13.55
CA LEU A 177 -8.78 -8.49 -13.78
C LEU A 177 -7.82 -9.46 -13.10
N LYS A 178 -6.85 -9.96 -13.88
CA LYS A 178 -5.68 -10.67 -13.35
C LYS A 178 -4.49 -9.74 -13.38
N THR A 179 -3.87 -9.52 -12.23
CA THR A 179 -2.79 -8.56 -12.06
C THR A 179 -1.53 -9.25 -11.57
N GLN A 180 -0.43 -8.98 -12.26
CA GLN A 180 0.92 -9.30 -11.78
C GLN A 180 1.59 -8.00 -11.36
N ALA A 181 1.96 -7.90 -10.08
CA ALA A 181 2.60 -6.72 -9.52
C ALA A 181 4.03 -7.05 -9.07
N TYR A 182 4.95 -6.17 -9.41
CA TYR A 182 6.38 -6.30 -9.14
C TYR A 182 6.84 -5.06 -8.38
N GLY A 183 7.60 -5.27 -7.31
CA GLY A 183 8.07 -4.17 -6.48
C GLY A 183 9.50 -4.37 -6.00
N ILE A 184 10.15 -3.24 -5.79
CA ILE A 184 11.44 -3.14 -5.13
C ILE A 184 11.36 -2.06 -4.05
N THR A 185 12.00 -2.30 -2.91
CA THR A 185 12.24 -1.29 -1.88
C THR A 185 13.69 -1.34 -1.45
N VAL A 186 14.33 -0.19 -1.37
CA VAL A 186 15.70 -0.03 -0.88
C VAL A 186 15.70 0.98 0.25
N ALA A 187 16.36 0.65 1.36
CA ALA A 187 16.54 1.56 2.46
C ALA A 187 17.98 1.49 2.97
N TRP A 188 18.65 2.64 2.97
CA TRP A 188 20.03 2.81 3.38
C TRP A 188 20.11 3.71 4.61
N GLN A 189 20.76 3.23 5.65
CA GLN A 189 20.94 3.89 6.93
C GLN A 189 22.43 4.08 7.21
N PRO A 190 23.08 5.11 6.64
CA PRO A 190 24.52 5.35 6.85
C PRO A 190 24.89 5.68 8.29
N THR A 191 23.96 6.26 9.07
CA THR A 191 24.13 6.59 10.49
C THR A 191 22.86 6.24 11.25
N SER A 192 22.92 6.18 12.59
CA SER A 192 21.71 5.97 13.41
C SER A 192 20.65 7.06 13.20
N GLN A 193 21.08 8.28 12.86
CA GLN A 193 20.22 9.45 12.70
C GLN A 193 19.66 9.63 11.28
N PHE A 194 20.25 9.01 10.26
CA PHE A 194 19.89 9.28 8.87
C PHE A 194 19.53 8.01 8.10
N ARG A 195 18.34 8.00 7.50
CA ARG A 195 17.87 6.92 6.63
C ARG A 195 17.31 7.50 5.33
N LEU A 196 17.85 7.02 4.22
CA LEU A 196 17.39 7.33 2.87
C LEU A 196 16.81 6.06 2.24
N GLY A 197 15.89 6.22 1.31
CA GLY A 197 15.43 5.07 0.57
C GLY A 197 14.38 5.42 -0.45
N GLY A 198 13.79 4.37 -0.99
CA GLY A 198 12.71 4.49 -1.92
C GLY A 198 12.14 3.14 -2.30
N TRP A 199 11.03 3.17 -2.99
CA TRP A 199 10.40 2.00 -3.59
C TRP A 199 9.82 2.33 -4.95
N GLY A 200 9.67 1.29 -5.76
CA GLY A 200 9.04 1.35 -7.07
C GLY A 200 8.13 0.15 -7.27
N GLY A 201 6.98 0.36 -7.88
CA GLY A 201 5.98 -0.66 -8.20
C GLY A 201 5.59 -0.59 -9.66
N TYR A 202 5.42 -1.75 -10.27
CA TYR A 202 4.89 -1.91 -11.61
C TYR A 202 3.82 -3.00 -11.60
N THR A 203 2.70 -2.77 -12.26
CA THR A 203 1.64 -3.78 -12.42
C THR A 203 1.35 -4.02 -13.89
N HIS A 204 1.16 -5.27 -14.28
CA HIS A 204 0.62 -5.65 -15.58
C HIS A 204 -0.67 -6.44 -15.36
N SER A 205 -1.76 -5.91 -15.89
CA SER A 205 -3.12 -6.40 -15.65
C SER A 205 -3.81 -6.76 -16.96
N VAL A 206 -4.55 -7.87 -16.96
CA VAL A 206 -5.29 -8.35 -18.14
C VAL A 206 -6.71 -8.75 -17.76
N ILE A 207 -7.66 -8.55 -18.67
CA ILE A 207 -9.00 -9.13 -18.56
C ILE A 207 -8.95 -10.56 -19.12
N PRO A 208 -9.21 -11.62 -18.32
CA PRO A 208 -9.16 -12.99 -18.79
C PRO A 208 -10.04 -13.21 -20.04
N GLY A 209 -9.48 -13.83 -21.07
CA GLY A 209 -10.20 -14.10 -22.31
C GLY A 209 -10.40 -12.90 -23.24
N ARG A 210 -9.83 -11.73 -22.92
CA ARG A 210 -9.81 -10.55 -23.80
C ARG A 210 -8.39 -10.17 -24.21
N THR A 211 -8.30 -9.43 -25.30
CA THR A 211 -7.05 -8.84 -25.79
C THR A 211 -6.72 -7.54 -25.05
N GLY A 212 -5.45 -7.16 -25.04
CA GLY A 212 -4.98 -5.92 -24.40
C GLY A 212 -4.62 -6.08 -22.94
N SER A 213 -3.98 -5.06 -22.39
CA SER A 213 -3.53 -5.00 -21.00
C SER A 213 -3.59 -3.58 -20.46
N VAL A 214 -3.58 -3.48 -19.14
CA VAL A 214 -3.40 -2.21 -18.41
C VAL A 214 -2.15 -2.31 -17.56
N GLU A 215 -1.28 -1.34 -17.71
CA GLU A 215 -0.02 -1.24 -16.97
C GLU A 215 -0.06 -0.02 -16.06
N THR A 216 0.43 -0.18 -14.83
CA THR A 216 0.58 0.95 -13.91
C THR A 216 2.00 1.03 -13.37
N PHE A 217 2.44 2.24 -13.06
CA PHE A 217 3.73 2.51 -12.46
C PHE A 217 3.59 3.48 -11.28
N ASN A 218 4.33 3.22 -10.21
CA ASN A 218 4.39 4.05 -9.02
C ASN A 218 5.80 4.05 -8.43
N TRP A 219 6.16 5.11 -7.72
CA TRP A 219 7.45 5.18 -7.03
C TRP A 219 7.44 6.19 -5.89
N MET A 220 8.40 6.06 -4.98
CA MET A 220 8.67 7.04 -3.95
C MET A 220 10.15 7.04 -3.58
N ALA A 221 10.68 8.23 -3.30
CA ALA A 221 11.93 8.44 -2.60
C ALA A 221 11.65 9.11 -1.24
N PHE A 222 12.47 8.79 -0.25
CA PHE A 222 12.30 9.32 1.10
C PHE A 222 13.60 9.56 1.85
N ALA A 223 13.52 10.49 2.79
CA ALA A 223 14.54 10.78 3.79
C ALA A 223 13.90 10.88 5.17
N ASN A 224 14.54 10.24 6.15
CA ASN A 224 14.14 10.24 7.55
C ASN A 224 15.35 10.65 8.40
N LEU A 225 15.15 11.66 9.23
CA LEU A 225 16.14 12.17 10.17
C LEU A 225 15.61 11.98 11.59
N SER A 226 16.26 11.12 12.37
CA SER A 226 15.91 10.81 13.76
C SER A 226 16.84 11.52 14.73
N ASP A 227 16.32 11.89 15.90
CA ASP A 227 17.08 12.46 17.02
C ASP A 227 17.86 13.72 16.61
N ILE A 228 17.21 14.65 15.90
CA ILE A 228 17.85 15.88 15.39
C ILE A 228 17.69 17.08 16.32
N PHE A 229 16.57 17.20 17.04
CA PHE A 229 16.32 18.29 17.98
C PHE A 229 16.06 17.77 19.39
N ILE A 230 15.28 16.71 19.53
CA ILE A 230 15.02 16.02 20.80
C ILE A 230 15.07 14.50 20.62
N THR A 231 15.29 13.77 21.70
CA THR A 231 15.28 12.31 21.70
C THR A 231 13.93 11.77 21.21
N ASP A 232 14.00 10.74 20.36
CA ASP A 232 12.88 10.05 19.69
C ASP A 232 12.08 10.88 18.68
N ASP A 233 12.54 12.10 18.35
CA ASP A 233 11.96 12.86 17.23
C ASP A 233 12.28 12.23 15.87
N LEU A 234 11.49 12.61 14.87
CA LEU A 234 11.68 12.16 13.50
C LEU A 234 11.17 13.22 12.53
N LEU A 235 12.03 13.71 11.63
CA LEU A 235 11.65 14.50 10.47
C LEU A 235 11.61 13.58 9.24
N GLY A 236 10.48 13.54 8.53
CA GLY A 236 10.29 12.78 7.31
C GLY A 236 10.03 13.68 6.10
N VAL A 237 10.72 13.43 5.00
CA VAL A 237 10.50 14.06 3.69
C VAL A 237 10.31 12.98 2.65
N TYR A 238 9.22 13.05 1.90
CA TYR A 238 8.79 12.03 0.95
C TYR A 238 8.38 12.69 -0.37
N VAL A 239 8.83 12.13 -1.49
CA VAL A 239 8.44 12.56 -2.83
C VAL A 239 8.17 11.34 -3.69
N GLY A 240 7.07 11.32 -4.43
CA GLY A 240 6.77 10.19 -5.30
C GLY A 240 5.55 10.37 -6.17
N GLN A 241 5.21 9.31 -6.89
CA GLN A 241 4.07 9.23 -7.80
C GLN A 241 3.22 8.02 -7.40
N PRO A 242 1.92 8.22 -7.09
CA PRO A 242 0.99 7.11 -6.85
C PRO A 242 0.80 6.26 -8.11
N PRO A 243 0.13 5.09 -8.01
CA PRO A 243 -0.20 4.30 -9.18
C PRO A 243 -0.83 5.17 -10.26
N ARG A 244 -0.17 5.19 -11.43
CA ARG A 244 -0.63 5.87 -12.65
C ARG A 244 -0.70 4.82 -13.75
N ILE A 245 -1.81 4.78 -14.48
CA ILE A 245 -1.92 4.00 -15.71
C ILE A 245 -0.94 4.57 -16.74
N SER A 246 0.12 3.81 -17.01
CA SER A 246 1.18 4.18 -17.96
C SER A 246 0.95 3.62 -19.35
N SER A 247 0.02 2.66 -19.49
CA SER A 247 -0.44 2.14 -20.78
C SER A 247 -1.74 1.38 -20.57
N SER A 248 -2.72 1.59 -21.43
CA SER A 248 -3.96 0.83 -21.47
C SER A 248 -4.32 0.54 -22.92
N THR A 249 -4.33 -0.73 -23.29
CA THR A 249 -4.58 -1.22 -24.66
C THR A 249 -5.80 -2.13 -24.71
N LEU A 250 -6.71 -1.99 -23.75
CA LEU A 250 -7.95 -2.75 -23.72
C LEU A 250 -8.85 -2.34 -24.91
N PRO A 251 -9.84 -3.17 -25.27
CA PRO A 251 -10.83 -2.79 -26.28
C PRO A 251 -11.53 -1.47 -25.94
N VAL A 252 -11.97 -0.76 -26.97
CA VAL A 252 -12.72 0.50 -26.84
C VAL A 252 -13.88 0.33 -25.85
N GLY A 253 -14.04 1.32 -24.96
CA GLY A 253 -15.03 1.30 -23.89
C GLY A 253 -14.51 0.75 -22.56
N GLN A 254 -13.24 0.36 -22.48
CA GLN A 254 -12.67 -0.26 -21.28
C GLN A 254 -11.45 0.49 -20.70
N ASN A 255 -10.91 1.48 -21.42
CA ASN A 255 -9.74 2.24 -21.00
C ASN A 255 -10.15 3.46 -20.17
N ILE A 256 -9.82 3.45 -18.88
CA ILE A 256 -10.23 4.50 -17.92
C ILE A 256 -9.72 5.90 -18.28
N PRO A 257 -8.46 6.13 -18.71
CA PRO A 257 -7.97 7.48 -19.00
C PRO A 257 -8.84 8.24 -20.01
N ASP A 258 -9.16 7.61 -21.15
CA ASP A 258 -9.99 8.24 -22.19
C ASP A 258 -11.47 8.36 -21.76
N LEU A 259 -12.00 7.38 -21.02
CA LEU A 259 -13.37 7.47 -20.46
C LEU A 259 -13.52 8.67 -19.52
N LEU A 260 -12.54 8.91 -18.65
CA LEU A 260 -12.55 10.06 -17.73
C LEU A 260 -12.38 11.40 -18.47
N ALA A 261 -11.71 11.40 -19.62
CA ALA A 261 -11.63 12.55 -20.51
C ALA A 261 -12.89 12.78 -21.37
N GLY A 262 -13.92 11.93 -21.24
CA GLY A 262 -15.17 12.03 -21.99
C GLY A 262 -15.13 11.39 -23.38
N GLY A 263 -14.10 10.60 -23.68
CA GLY A 263 -13.96 9.83 -24.90
C GLY A 263 -14.74 8.52 -24.89
N LEU A 264 -14.46 7.66 -25.87
CA LEU A 264 -15.13 6.36 -26.04
C LEU A 264 -14.43 5.23 -25.29
N GLY A 265 -13.36 5.53 -24.55
CA GLY A 265 -12.49 4.56 -23.90
C GLY A 265 -11.45 3.98 -24.86
N GLU A 266 -10.85 4.84 -25.69
CA GLU A 266 -9.74 4.51 -26.60
C GLU A 266 -8.45 4.16 -25.84
N GLU A 267 -7.53 3.46 -26.51
CA GLU A 267 -6.24 3.10 -25.91
C GLU A 267 -5.40 4.33 -25.55
N GLY A 268 -4.66 4.26 -24.43
CA GLY A 268 -3.86 5.37 -23.97
C GLY A 268 -3.36 5.24 -22.54
N GLU A 269 -2.55 6.20 -22.13
CA GLU A 269 -2.09 6.39 -20.75
C GLU A 269 -2.81 7.57 -20.10
N GLN A 270 -2.59 7.78 -18.79
CA GLN A 270 -3.08 9.00 -18.15
C GLN A 270 -2.44 10.25 -18.77
N PRO A 271 -3.20 11.34 -18.98
CA PRO A 271 -2.68 12.52 -19.65
C PRO A 271 -1.67 13.31 -18.81
N GLY A 272 -1.74 13.21 -17.48
CA GLY A 272 -0.85 13.90 -16.52
C GLY A 272 -0.20 12.94 -15.54
N THR A 273 0.51 13.49 -14.56
CA THR A 273 1.22 12.68 -13.55
C THR A 273 1.14 13.32 -12.17
N THR A 274 0.42 12.66 -11.25
CA THR A 274 0.36 13.15 -9.87
C THR A 274 1.73 13.08 -9.21
N THR A 275 2.23 14.22 -8.73
CA THR A 275 3.44 14.28 -7.91
C THR A 275 3.05 14.59 -6.46
N HIS A 276 3.35 13.66 -5.57
CA HIS A 276 3.14 13.75 -4.13
C HIS A 276 4.40 14.23 -3.43
N VAL A 277 4.30 15.29 -2.64
CA VAL A 277 5.35 15.77 -1.75
C VAL A 277 4.80 15.83 -0.33
N GLU A 278 5.51 15.24 0.62
CA GLU A 278 5.07 15.21 2.01
C GLU A 278 6.22 15.51 2.97
N LEU A 279 5.94 16.37 3.95
CA LEU A 279 6.82 16.75 5.03
C LEU A 279 6.07 16.55 6.35
N PHE A 280 6.65 15.83 7.30
CA PHE A 280 6.10 15.72 8.65
C PHE A 280 7.20 15.69 9.70
N TYR A 281 6.87 16.16 10.90
CA TYR A 281 7.76 16.12 12.05
C TYR A 281 7.07 15.45 13.23
N ARG A 282 7.62 14.33 13.68
CA ARG A 282 7.16 13.59 14.84
C ARG A 282 7.78 14.17 16.09
N PHE A 283 6.99 14.87 16.88
CA PHE A 283 7.38 15.55 18.10
C PHE A 283 6.86 14.79 19.34
N PRO A 284 7.71 14.02 20.04
CA PRO A 284 7.32 13.38 21.29
C PRO A 284 7.11 14.45 22.38
N ILE A 285 5.86 14.62 22.82
CA ILE A 285 5.49 15.59 23.86
C ILE A 285 5.42 14.95 25.26
N ALA A 286 5.27 13.63 25.32
CA ALA A 286 5.37 12.79 26.51
C ALA A 286 5.78 11.36 26.09
N GLU A 287 6.16 10.51 27.05
CA GLU A 287 6.59 9.11 26.79
C GLU A 287 5.59 8.33 25.92
N ASN A 288 4.30 8.60 26.11
CA ASN A 288 3.20 7.88 25.47
C ASN A 288 2.40 8.74 24.49
N ILE A 289 2.80 10.00 24.28
CA ILE A 289 2.05 10.95 23.46
C ILE A 289 2.98 11.61 22.45
N VAL A 290 2.62 11.47 21.18
CA VAL A 290 3.38 12.01 20.06
C VAL A 290 2.48 12.91 19.24
N LEU A 291 2.93 14.13 18.98
CA LEU A 291 2.27 15.06 18.07
C LEU A 291 3.02 15.07 16.74
N THR A 292 2.32 14.96 15.62
CA THR A 292 2.91 14.95 14.28
C THR A 292 2.23 15.99 13.39
N PRO A 293 2.69 17.25 13.38
CA PRO A 293 2.35 18.18 12.32
C PRO A 293 2.99 17.76 10.99
N GLY A 294 2.34 18.12 9.89
CA GLY A 294 2.92 18.02 8.57
C GLY A 294 2.06 18.64 7.48
N ALA A 295 2.61 18.63 6.27
CA ALA A 295 1.97 19.13 5.07
C ALA A 295 2.18 18.15 3.91
N ILE A 296 1.14 17.99 3.09
CA ILE A 296 1.17 17.23 1.84
C ILE A 296 0.82 18.21 0.71
N VAL A 297 1.57 18.14 -0.39
CA VAL A 297 1.34 18.91 -1.61
C VAL A 297 1.23 17.93 -2.76
N LEU A 298 0.12 18.01 -3.50
CA LEU A 298 -0.15 17.16 -4.66
C LEU A 298 -0.23 18.05 -5.91
N PHE A 299 0.71 17.86 -6.83
CA PHE A 299 0.67 18.46 -8.15
C PHE A 299 -0.04 17.52 -9.12
N GLU A 300 -0.85 18.06 -10.02
CA GLU A 300 -1.66 17.29 -10.99
C GLU A 300 -2.43 16.12 -10.35
N PRO A 301 -3.20 16.33 -9.27
CA PRO A 301 -3.98 15.26 -8.64
C PRO A 301 -4.91 14.57 -9.65
N GLY A 302 -5.12 13.26 -9.49
CA GLY A 302 -5.90 12.43 -10.39
C GLY A 302 -5.25 12.29 -11.77
N ASN A 303 -3.93 12.43 -11.86
CA ASN A 303 -3.17 12.41 -13.11
C ASN A 303 -3.73 13.37 -14.18
N THR A 304 -4.26 14.51 -13.76
CA THR A 304 -4.90 15.50 -14.64
C THR A 304 -3.95 16.69 -14.85
N PRO A 305 -3.44 16.93 -16.07
CA PRO A 305 -2.57 18.06 -16.38
C PRO A 305 -3.23 19.40 -16.04
N ASP A 306 -2.40 20.37 -15.64
CA ASP A 306 -2.83 21.74 -15.34
C ASP A 306 -3.93 21.87 -14.26
N SER A 307 -4.23 20.79 -13.53
CA SER A 307 -5.18 20.84 -12.43
C SER A 307 -4.60 21.58 -11.22
N ASP A 308 -5.49 22.19 -10.44
CA ASP A 308 -5.10 22.95 -9.25
C ASP A 308 -4.37 22.06 -8.25
N THR A 309 -3.25 22.58 -7.73
CA THR A 309 -2.47 21.90 -6.69
C THR A 309 -3.27 21.78 -5.41
N ILE A 310 -3.30 20.59 -4.82
CA ILE A 310 -3.93 20.35 -3.52
C ILE A 310 -2.86 20.48 -2.43
N VAL A 311 -3.16 21.27 -1.39
CA VAL A 311 -2.34 21.38 -0.19
C VAL A 311 -3.14 20.90 1.02
N ILE A 312 -2.61 19.93 1.74
CA ILE A 312 -3.23 19.37 2.95
C ILE A 312 -2.32 19.68 4.13
N GLY A 313 -2.82 20.47 5.08
CA GLY A 313 -2.22 20.58 6.41
C GLY A 313 -2.82 19.53 7.33
N ALA A 314 -1.98 18.78 8.05
CA ALA A 314 -2.45 17.76 8.97
C ALA A 314 -1.73 17.83 10.33
N LEU A 315 -2.47 17.46 11.37
CA LEU A 315 -1.97 17.33 12.73
C LEU A 315 -2.46 16.00 13.30
N ARG A 316 -1.56 15.03 13.44
CA ARG A 316 -1.87 13.72 14.04
C ARG A 316 -1.37 13.67 15.47
N MET A 317 -2.21 13.20 16.40
CA MET A 317 -1.79 12.88 17.76
C MET A 317 -1.90 11.37 17.99
N THR A 318 -0.84 10.74 18.47
CA THR A 318 -0.76 9.29 18.72
C THR A 318 -0.57 9.04 20.20
N PHE A 319 -1.42 8.18 20.75
CA PHE A 319 -1.34 7.69 22.13
C PHE A 319 -0.91 6.22 22.14
N ASN A 320 0.00 5.85 23.02
CA ASN A 320 0.43 4.47 23.24
C ASN A 320 0.09 4.05 24.67
N PHE A 321 -0.58 2.91 24.84
CA PHE A 321 -1.04 2.41 26.14
C PHE A 321 -0.51 1.00 26.41
#